data_AF-A0A1H5L606-F1
#
_entry.id   AF-A0A1H5L606-F1
#
_cell.length_a   1.000
_cell.length_b   1.000
_cell.length_c   1.000
_cell.angle_alpha   90.00
_cell.angle_beta   90.00
_cell.angle_gamma   90.00
#
_symmetry.space_group_name_H-M   'P 1'
#
loop_
_entity.id
_entity.type
_entity.pdbx_description
1 polymer ?
#
loop_
_entity_poly.entity_id
_entity_poly.type
_entity_poly.pdbx_seq_one_letter_code
_entity_poly.pdbx_strand_id
1 'polypeptide(L)'
;MAVAARFRAGATDLTGLVHHSDAGTQYLAIRYTDHLQEARIAPSVDTVGDALDNALAESTIGLYKTEVIKPNGPWQSLTDVEIATLTWIDWYNNHRLHTACDDLTPTEAEQAHYDHHREPVRAAHPTN
;
A
#
# COMPACT_ATOMS: atom_id res chain seq x y z
N MET A 1 -4.13 0.19 4.15
CA MET A 1 -4.69 -0.82 3.23
C MET A 1 -3.78 -2.04 3.07
N ALA A 2 -2.49 -1.87 2.72
CA ALA A 2 -1.55 -2.98 2.56
C ALA A 2 -1.42 -3.89 3.80
N VAL A 3 -1.24 -3.31 5.00
CA VAL A 3 -1.13 -4.09 6.26
C VAL A 3 -2.38 -4.93 6.54
N ALA A 4 -3.57 -4.33 6.46
CA ALA A 4 -4.84 -5.05 6.66
C ALA A 4 -5.09 -6.12 5.58
N ALA A 5 -4.69 -5.85 4.34
CA ALA A 5 -4.76 -6.84 3.27
C ALA A 5 -3.83 -8.04 3.54
N ARG A 6 -2.61 -7.80 4.05
CA ARG A 6 -1.67 -8.87 4.40
C ARG A 6 -2.15 -9.73 5.57
N PHE A 7 -2.72 -9.10 6.61
CA PHE A 7 -3.36 -9.87 7.68
C PHE A 7 -4.53 -10.72 7.16
N ARG A 8 -5.35 -10.18 6.25
CA ARG A 8 -6.42 -10.97 5.59
C ARG A 8 -5.88 -12.09 4.71
N ALA A 9 -4.70 -11.91 4.11
CA ALA A 9 -3.99 -12.94 3.36
C ALA A 9 -3.24 -13.95 4.25
N GLY A 10 -3.37 -13.85 5.59
CA GLY A 10 -2.80 -14.79 6.54
C GLY A 10 -1.37 -14.48 7.00
N ALA A 11 -0.84 -13.30 6.68
CA ALA A 11 0.43 -12.85 7.27
C ALA A 11 0.25 -12.70 8.79
N THR A 12 1.13 -13.33 9.56
CA THR A 12 1.13 -13.25 11.03
C THR A 12 2.25 -12.36 11.57
N ASP A 13 3.15 -11.93 10.68
CA ASP A 13 4.30 -11.08 10.98
C ASP A 13 4.51 -10.12 9.81
N LEU A 14 4.93 -8.89 10.12
CA LEU A 14 5.24 -7.83 9.17
C LEU A 14 6.73 -7.44 9.24
N THR A 15 7.53 -8.19 9.99
CA THR A 15 8.98 -8.00 10.07
C THR A 15 9.59 -7.99 8.66
N GLY A 16 10.43 -6.98 8.40
CA GLY A 16 11.02 -6.76 7.08
C GLY A 16 10.21 -5.83 6.16
N LEU A 17 8.99 -5.43 6.57
CA LEU A 17 8.25 -4.40 5.88
C LEU A 17 8.84 -3.02 6.16
N VAL A 18 8.99 -2.22 5.12
CA VAL A 18 9.27 -0.78 5.21
C VAL A 18 7.97 -0.03 4.94
N HIS A 19 7.62 0.93 5.81
CA HIS A 19 6.55 1.88 5.57
C HIS A 19 7.13 3.24 5.23
N HIS A 20 6.86 3.70 4.01
CA HIS A 20 7.29 4.99 3.51
C HIS A 20 6.17 6.02 3.64
N SER A 21 6.51 7.23 4.10
CA SER A 21 5.57 8.34 4.30
C SER A 21 6.21 9.68 3.98
N ASP A 22 5.39 10.67 3.60
CA ASP A 22 5.84 12.06 3.52
C ASP A 22 6.24 12.62 4.89
N ALA A 23 6.92 13.77 4.89
CA ALA A 23 7.36 14.47 6.10
C ALA A 23 6.22 15.25 6.82
N GLY A 24 4.96 14.90 6.58
CA GLY A 24 3.80 15.48 7.23
C GLY A 24 3.81 15.30 8.74
N THR A 25 3.30 16.28 9.47
CA THR A 25 3.38 16.32 10.95
C THR A 25 2.72 15.12 11.62
N GLN A 26 1.68 14.54 11.00
CA GLN A 26 1.03 13.32 11.47
C GLN A 26 1.93 12.08 11.39
N TYR A 27 2.83 12.00 10.41
CA TYR A 27 3.73 10.86 10.22
C TYR A 27 5.03 11.02 11.02
N LEU A 28 5.30 12.23 11.52
CA LEU A 28 6.39 12.51 12.48
C LEU A 28 5.94 12.40 13.94
N ALA A 29 4.65 12.14 14.20
CA ALA A 29 4.12 12.04 15.56
C ALA A 29 4.61 10.77 16.26
N ILE A 30 4.98 10.90 17.54
CA ILE A 30 5.45 9.78 18.39
C ILE A 30 4.47 8.61 18.36
N ARG A 31 3.16 8.88 18.50
CA ARG A 31 2.12 7.84 18.49
C ARG A 31 2.10 7.03 17.19
N TYR A 32 2.42 7.67 16.08
CA TYR A 32 2.46 7.00 14.80
C TYR A 32 3.71 6.12 14.67
N THR A 33 4.89 6.62 15.06
CA THR A 33 6.13 5.85 15.07
C THR A 33 6.09 4.68 16.05
N ASP A 34 5.45 4.86 17.22
CA ASP A 34 5.24 3.80 18.21
C ASP A 34 4.42 2.65 17.60
N HIS A 35 3.35 2.97 16.85
CA HIS A 35 2.52 1.96 16.21
C HIS A 35 3.27 1.16 15.14
N LEU A 36 4.13 1.83 14.35
CA LEU A 36 5.00 1.13 13.39
C LEU A 36 5.99 0.20 14.11
N GLN A 37 6.55 0.65 15.23
CA GLN A 37 7.47 -0.16 16.04
C GLN A 37 6.77 -1.38 16.66
N GLU A 38 5.57 -1.22 17.22
CA GLU A 38 4.75 -2.31 17.75
C GLU A 38 4.45 -3.37 16.67
N ALA A 39 4.19 -2.92 15.44
CA ALA A 39 3.98 -3.77 14.28
C ALA A 39 5.27 -4.32 13.65
N ARG A 40 6.46 -3.96 14.15
CA ARG A 40 7.79 -4.31 13.60
C ARG A 40 8.00 -3.86 12.15
N ILE A 41 7.41 -2.72 11.79
CA ILE A 41 7.54 -2.11 10.48
C ILE A 41 8.62 -1.03 10.55
N ALA A 42 9.59 -1.07 9.64
CA ALA A 42 10.64 -0.07 9.57
C ALA A 42 10.09 1.23 8.94
N PRO A 43 10.17 2.39 9.62
CA PRO A 43 9.76 3.66 9.01
C PRO A 43 10.82 4.14 8.01
N SER A 44 10.34 4.73 6.92
CA SER A 44 11.13 5.51 5.95
C SER A 44 10.36 6.81 5.68
N VAL A 45 11.03 7.95 5.67
CA VAL A 45 10.39 9.24 5.45
C VAL A 45 11.08 9.96 4.29
N ASP A 46 10.29 10.65 3.46
CA ASP A 46 10.79 11.47 2.36
C ASP A 46 11.93 12.39 2.79
N THR A 47 12.86 12.60 1.86
CA THR A 47 13.84 13.67 2.03
C THR A 47 13.13 15.01 1.97
N VAL A 48 13.36 15.88 2.97
CA VAL A 48 12.73 17.20 3.01
C VAL A 48 13.09 18.00 1.75
N GLY A 49 12.07 18.37 0.98
CA GLY A 49 12.23 19.13 -0.25
C GLY A 49 12.43 18.30 -1.51
N ASP A 50 12.37 16.96 -1.42
CA ASP A 50 12.32 16.06 -2.58
C ASP A 50 10.89 15.55 -2.78
N ALA A 51 10.27 15.95 -3.91
CA ALA A 51 8.91 15.53 -4.25
C ALA A 51 8.86 14.15 -4.94
N LEU A 52 10.01 13.59 -5.35
CA LEU A 52 10.06 12.32 -6.07
C LEU A 52 9.69 11.14 -5.18
N ASP A 53 10.06 11.19 -3.91
CA ASP A 53 9.78 10.14 -2.91
C ASP A 53 8.26 9.89 -2.78
N ASN A 54 7.45 10.95 -2.78
CA ASN A 54 5.98 10.85 -2.71
C ASN A 54 5.28 10.77 -4.08
N ALA A 55 5.99 10.99 -5.19
CA ALA A 55 5.37 11.25 -6.50
C ALA A 55 4.41 10.14 -6.96
N LEU A 56 4.72 8.88 -6.67
CA LEU A 56 3.85 7.75 -7.00
C LEU A 56 2.53 7.77 -6.21
N ALA A 57 2.62 8.05 -4.90
CA ALA A 57 1.45 8.15 -4.04
C ALA A 57 0.58 9.35 -4.45
N GLU A 58 1.19 10.52 -4.68
CA GLU A 58 0.48 11.71 -5.15
C GLU A 58 -0.19 11.51 -6.51
N SER A 59 0.49 10.83 -7.44
CA SER A 59 -0.08 10.51 -8.76
C SER A 59 -1.32 9.63 -8.62
N THR A 60 -1.26 8.61 -7.77
CA THR A 60 -2.41 7.73 -7.50
C THR A 60 -3.57 8.49 -6.86
N ILE A 61 -3.29 9.37 -5.89
CA ILE A 61 -4.32 10.22 -5.25
C ILE A 61 -4.92 11.23 -6.23
N GLY A 62 -4.09 11.82 -7.10
CA GLY A 62 -4.52 12.75 -8.14
C GLY A 62 -5.47 12.06 -9.14
N LEU A 63 -5.18 10.81 -9.48
CA LEU A 63 -6.00 9.98 -10.35
C LEU A 63 -7.34 9.64 -9.70
N TYR A 64 -7.34 9.15 -8.46
CA TYR A 64 -8.56 8.89 -7.68
C TYR A 64 -9.47 10.14 -7.59
N LYS A 65 -8.89 11.30 -7.29
CA LYS A 65 -9.66 12.55 -7.24
C LYS A 65 -10.28 12.91 -8.59
N THR A 66 -9.58 12.61 -9.68
CA THR A 66 -10.01 12.93 -11.05
C THR A 66 -11.06 11.96 -11.58
N GLU A 67 -10.92 10.67 -11.28
CA GLU A 67 -11.83 9.62 -11.76
C GLU A 67 -13.08 9.47 -10.88
N VAL A 68 -13.00 9.81 -9.58
CA VAL A 68 -14.09 9.57 -8.62
C VAL A 68 -14.61 10.85 -7.99
N ILE A 69 -13.76 11.58 -7.26
CA ILE A 69 -14.22 12.67 -6.40
C ILE A 69 -14.82 13.85 -7.18
N LYS A 70 -14.11 14.32 -8.22
CA LYS A 70 -14.54 15.44 -9.05
C LYS A 70 -15.81 15.15 -9.87
N PRO A 71 -15.92 14.03 -10.61
CA PRO A 71 -17.08 13.79 -11.48
C PRO A 71 -18.34 13.35 -10.73
N ASN A 72 -18.23 12.67 -9.58
CA ASN A 72 -19.38 12.10 -8.87
C ASN A 72 -19.93 13.01 -7.76
N GLY A 73 -19.34 14.18 -7.56
CA GLY A 73 -19.88 15.20 -6.66
C GLY A 73 -21.10 15.94 -7.24
N PRO A 74 -21.89 16.65 -6.41
CA PRO A 74 -21.74 16.79 -4.96
C PRO A 74 -22.17 15.51 -4.21
N TRP A 75 -21.44 15.20 -3.14
CA TRP A 75 -21.69 14.02 -2.29
C TRP A 75 -22.72 14.34 -1.21
N GLN A 76 -23.61 13.39 -0.92
CA GLN A 76 -24.68 13.58 0.07
C GLN A 76 -24.24 13.22 1.49
N SER A 77 -23.31 12.27 1.62
CA SER A 77 -22.78 11.81 2.90
C SER A 77 -21.33 11.34 2.78
N LEU A 78 -20.68 11.18 3.94
CA LEU A 78 -19.37 10.51 4.03
C LEU A 78 -19.46 9.06 3.56
N THR A 79 -20.56 8.36 3.88
CA THR A 79 -20.78 6.97 3.49
C THR A 79 -20.77 6.79 1.97
N ASP A 80 -21.32 7.73 1.21
CA ASP A 80 -21.29 7.67 -0.25
C ASP A 80 -19.86 7.74 -0.79
N VAL A 81 -19.02 8.60 -0.19
CA VAL A 81 -17.60 8.70 -0.54
C VAL A 81 -16.87 7.43 -0.16
N GLU A 82 -17.12 6.86 1.02
CA GLU A 82 -16.50 5.62 1.47
C GLU A 82 -16.81 4.45 0.52
N ILE A 83 -18.08 4.29 0.13
CA ILE A 83 -18.50 3.24 -0.82
C ILE A 83 -17.81 3.46 -2.16
N ALA A 84 -17.86 4.66 -2.73
CA ALA A 84 -17.21 4.96 -4.01
C ALA A 84 -15.69 4.72 -3.96
N THR A 85 -15.06 5.02 -2.82
CA THR A 85 -13.64 4.78 -2.59
C THR A 85 -13.33 3.29 -2.56
N LEU A 86 -14.10 2.50 -1.83
CA LEU A 86 -13.90 1.05 -1.76
C LEU A 86 -14.11 0.40 -3.13
N THR A 87 -15.14 0.81 -3.88
CA THR A 87 -15.37 0.35 -5.25
C THR A 87 -14.21 0.70 -6.18
N TRP A 88 -13.70 1.94 -6.11
CA TRP A 88 -12.57 2.34 -6.94
C TRP A 88 -11.27 1.62 -6.57
N ILE A 89 -11.00 1.40 -5.27
CA ILE A 89 -9.83 0.65 -4.80
C ILE A 89 -9.88 -0.81 -5.27
N ASP A 90 -11.04 -1.45 -5.22
CA ASP A 90 -11.21 -2.82 -5.72
C ASP A 90 -10.97 -2.89 -7.23
N TRP A 91 -11.57 -1.99 -8.00
CA TRP A 91 -11.33 -1.90 -9.43
C TRP A 91 -9.85 -1.61 -9.76
N TYR A 92 -9.23 -0.64 -9.09
CA TYR A 92 -7.84 -0.26 -9.32
C TYR A 92 -6.89 -1.43 -9.07
N ASN A 93 -7.07 -2.17 -7.97
CA ASN A 93 -6.13 -3.24 -7.61
C ASN A 93 -6.38 -4.56 -8.36
N ASN A 94 -7.64 -4.86 -8.70
CA ASN A 94 -8.01 -6.19 -9.20
C ASN A 94 -8.44 -6.22 -10.67
N HIS A 95 -8.64 -5.07 -11.30
CA HIS A 95 -9.18 -5.01 -12.67
C HIS A 95 -8.44 -4.01 -13.58
N ARG A 96 -7.80 -2.98 -13.04
CA ARG A 96 -7.05 -2.01 -13.83
C ARG A 96 -5.69 -2.58 -14.23
N LEU A 97 -5.44 -2.65 -15.54
CA LEU A 97 -4.12 -3.02 -16.07
C LEU A 97 -3.19 -1.82 -16.06
N HIS A 98 -1.92 -2.04 -15.73
CA HIS A 98 -0.88 -1.02 -15.72
C HIS A 98 0.26 -1.43 -16.66
N THR A 99 0.50 -0.61 -17.69
CA THR A 99 1.62 -0.84 -18.64
C THR A 99 2.98 -0.84 -17.95
N ALA A 100 3.13 -0.08 -16.86
CA ALA A 100 4.33 -0.09 -16.02
C ALA A 100 4.52 -1.40 -15.23
N CYS A 101 3.51 -2.26 -15.19
CA CYS A 101 3.50 -3.57 -14.54
C CYS A 101 3.29 -4.69 -15.57
N ASP A 102 3.83 -4.55 -16.79
CA ASP A 102 3.68 -5.55 -17.86
C ASP A 102 2.22 -5.89 -18.19
N ASP A 103 1.35 -4.89 -18.16
CA ASP A 103 -0.10 -5.02 -18.34
C ASP A 103 -0.78 -5.95 -17.32
N LEU A 104 -0.20 -6.10 -16.14
CA LEU A 104 -0.80 -6.76 -14.98
C LEU A 104 -1.61 -5.79 -14.13
N THR A 105 -2.55 -6.32 -13.37
CA THR A 105 -3.17 -5.61 -12.25
C THR A 105 -2.18 -5.46 -11.08
N PRO A 106 -2.34 -4.46 -10.19
CA PRO A 106 -1.48 -4.33 -9.03
C PRO A 106 -1.44 -5.58 -8.15
N THR A 107 -2.57 -6.27 -7.97
CA THR A 107 -2.63 -7.54 -7.23
C THR A 107 -1.81 -8.63 -7.91
N GLU A 108 -1.91 -8.78 -9.24
CA GLU A 108 -1.12 -9.78 -9.99
C GLU A 108 0.38 -9.45 -9.96
N ALA A 109 0.74 -8.18 -10.09
CA ALA A 109 2.12 -7.74 -10.02
C ALA A 109 2.73 -7.99 -8.62
N GLU A 110 2.00 -7.70 -7.54
CA GLU A 110 2.44 -8.01 -6.17
C GLU A 110 2.60 -9.53 -5.97
N GLN A 111 1.66 -10.33 -6.46
CA GLN A 111 1.72 -11.79 -6.38
C GLN A 111 2.95 -12.34 -7.14
N ALA A 112 3.17 -11.90 -8.37
CA ALA A 112 4.32 -12.30 -9.18
C ALA A 112 5.65 -11.92 -8.52
N HIS A 113 5.71 -10.72 -7.93
CA HIS A 113 6.88 -10.27 -7.16
C HIS A 113 7.19 -11.24 -6.01
N TYR A 114 6.20 -11.59 -5.17
CA TYR A 114 6.43 -12.50 -4.05
C TYR A 114 6.71 -13.94 -4.46
N ASP A 115 6.11 -14.44 -5.54
CA ASP A 115 6.41 -15.76 -6.06
C ASP A 115 7.86 -15.86 -6.55
N HIS A 116 8.40 -14.77 -7.13
CA HIS A 116 9.80 -14.70 -7.56
C HIS A 116 10.78 -14.53 -6.39
N HIS A 117 10.39 -13.81 -5.33
CA HIS A 117 11.26 -13.49 -4.17
C HIS A 117 11.08 -14.46 -2.99
N ARG A 118 10.30 -15.54 -3.15
CA ARG A 118 10.28 -16.66 -2.20
C ARG A 118 11.61 -17.41 -2.28
N GLU A 119 12.53 -17.08 -1.39
CA GLU A 119 13.69 -17.94 -1.08
C GLU A 119 13.17 -19.37 -0.78
N PRO A 120 13.75 -20.44 -1.37
CA PRO A 120 13.44 -21.78 -0.94
C PRO A 120 13.82 -21.87 0.54
N VAL A 121 12.83 -22.12 1.40
CA VAL A 121 13.07 -22.44 2.82
C VAL A 121 14.12 -23.55 2.83
N ARG A 122 15.35 -23.24 3.28
CA ARG A 122 16.37 -24.27 3.48
C ARG A 122 15.76 -25.30 4.42
N ALA A 123 15.46 -26.47 3.89
CA ALA A 123 14.99 -27.59 4.68
C ALA A 123 15.98 -27.80 5.82
N ALA A 124 15.50 -27.65 7.06
CA ALA A 124 16.30 -27.91 8.24
C ALA A 124 16.83 -29.35 8.13
N HIS A 125 18.15 -29.47 8.08
CA HIS A 125 18.84 -30.74 8.03
C HIS A 125 18.53 -31.48 9.34
N PRO A 126 17.90 -32.68 9.32
CA PRO A 126 17.66 -33.43 10.54
C PRO A 126 19.01 -33.95 11.04
N THR A 127 19.51 -33.36 12.11
CA THR A 127 20.62 -33.90 12.89
C THR A 127 20.14 -35.15 13.62
N ASN A 128 20.78 -36.27 13.32
CA ASN A 128 20.67 -37.56 14.02
C ASN A 128 21.38 -37.51 15.39
#